data_AF-A0A6A2EWK7-F1
#
_entry.id   AF-A0A6A2EWK7-F1
#
_cell.length_a   1.000
_cell.length_b   1.000
_cell.length_c   1.000
_cell.angle_alpha   90.00
_cell.angle_beta   90.00
_cell.angle_gamma   90.00
#
_symmetry.space_group_name_H-M   'P 1'
#
loop_
_entity.id
_entity.type
_entity.pdbx_description
1 polymer ?
#
loop_
_entity_poly.entity_id
_entity_poly.type
_entity_poly.pdbx_seq_one_letter_code
_entity_poly.pdbx_strand_id
1 'polypeptide(L)' 'MGNNVKLVRKNITQLKDEYETSYKTMIKMLLTVPNLKVKNRKVRDYSPKEVEMIYSHLGVPGKEFDEA' A
#
# COMPACT_ATOMS: atom_id res chain seq x y z
N MET A 1 14.92 -3.33 16.24
CA MET A 1 13.95 -4.41 15.95
C MET A 1 13.28 -4.07 14.63
N GLY A 2 13.78 -4.68 13.54
CA GLY A 2 13.32 -4.40 12.18
C GLY A 2 11.86 -4.83 12.01
N ASN A 3 11.02 -3.86 11.69
CA ASN A 3 9.57 -4.01 11.66
C ASN A 3 9.15 -4.68 10.34
N ASN A 4 9.56 -5.94 10.11
CA ASN A 4 9.29 -6.69 8.87
C ASN A 4 7.79 -6.67 8.52
N VAL A 5 7.40 -5.93 7.48
CA VAL A 5 6.02 -5.96 6.98
C VAL A 5 5.89 -7.17 6.08
N LYS A 6 5.06 -8.14 6.48
CA LYS A 6 4.73 -9.26 5.59
C LYS A 6 3.92 -8.75 4.40
N LEU A 7 4.42 -8.98 3.19
CA LEU A 7 3.70 -8.76 1.94
C LEU A 7 2.58 -9.81 1.83
N VAL A 8 1.42 -9.47 2.37
CA VAL A 8 0.20 -10.28 2.28
C VAL A 8 -0.80 -9.57 1.37
N ARG A 9 -1.85 -10.28 0.95
CA ARG A 9 -2.99 -9.61 0.30
C ARG A 9 -3.59 -8.61 1.29
N LYS A 10 -3.80 -7.39 0.81
CA LYS A 10 -4.41 -6.33 1.63
C LYS A 10 -5.50 -5.64 0.86
N ASN A 11 -6.59 -5.32 1.54
CA ASN A 11 -7.58 -4.43 0.97
C ASN A 11 -7.25 -2.97 1.29
N ILE A 12 -7.92 -2.07 0.57
CA ILE A 12 -7.76 -0.63 0.78
C ILE A 12 -8.11 -0.17 2.19
N THR A 13 -9.00 -0.88 2.89
CA THR A 13 -9.40 -0.56 4.27
C THR A 13 -8.24 -0.80 5.24
N GLN A 14 -7.48 -1.88 5.04
CA GLN A 14 -6.26 -2.17 5.81
C GLN A 14 -5.17 -1.16 5.48
N LEU A 15 -4.95 -0.86 4.20
CA LEU A 15 -3.96 0.12 3.79
C LEU A 15 -4.25 1.49 4.40
N LYS A 16 -5.50 1.98 4.36
CA LYS A 16 -5.82 3.29 4.95
C LYS A 16 -5.55 3.34 6.46
N ASP A 17 -5.70 2.21 7.14
CA ASP A 17 -5.52 2.11 8.59
C ASP A 17 -4.04 2.17 8.95
N GLU A 18 -3.22 1.41 8.21
CA GLU A 18 -1.77 1.41 8.37
C GLU A 18 -1.11 2.76 8.10
N TYR A 19 -1.70 3.53 7.19
CA TYR A 19 -1.24 4.87 6.83
C TYR A 19 -1.98 5.97 7.60
N GLU A 20 -2.84 5.59 8.56
CA GLU A 20 -3.65 6.50 9.39
C GLU A 20 -4.36 7.59 8.57
N THR A 21 -4.88 7.20 7.41
CA THR A 21 -5.43 8.11 6.42
C THR A 21 -6.88 7.78 6.08
N SER A 22 -7.54 8.74 5.42
CA SER A 22 -8.91 8.55 4.95
C SER A 22 -8.96 7.66 3.71
N TYR A 23 -10.05 6.92 3.53
CA TYR A 23 -10.28 6.07 2.36
C TYR A 23 -10.06 6.83 1.02
N LYS A 24 -10.60 8.05 0.92
CA LYS A 24 -10.43 8.91 -0.27
C LYS A 24 -8.97 9.31 -0.49
N THR A 25 -8.23 9.58 0.59
CA THR A 25 -6.81 9.96 0.52
C THR A 25 -5.95 8.77 0.14
N MET A 26 -6.19 7.59 0.74
CA MET A 26 -5.53 6.36 0.35
C MET A 26 -5.76 6.06 -1.14
N ILE A 27 -6.97 6.19 -1.68
CA ILE A 27 -7.19 6.06 -3.14
C ILE A 27 -6.30 7.02 -3.93
N LYS A 28 -6.23 8.30 -3.54
CA LYS A 28 -5.40 9.29 -4.24
C LYS A 28 -3.92 8.92 -4.20
N MET A 29 -3.43 8.44 -3.06
CA MET A 29 -2.05 7.96 -2.91
C MET A 29 -1.80 6.71 -3.77
N LEU A 30 -2.70 5.74 -3.77
CA LEU A 30 -2.56 4.55 -4.62
C LEU A 30 -2.57 4.90 -6.12
N LEU A 31 -3.28 5.96 -6.52
CA LEU A 31 -3.26 6.45 -7.90
C LEU A 31 -1.91 7.05 -8.30
N THR A 32 -1.05 7.45 -7.36
CA THR A 32 0.31 7.92 -7.68
C THR A 32 1.29 6.76 -7.83
N VAL A 33 0.99 5.58 -7.29
CA VAL A 33 1.83 4.39 -7.39
C VAL A 33 1.91 3.94 -8.85
N PRO A 34 3.10 3.99 -9.49
CA PRO A 34 3.25 3.60 -10.88
C PRO A 34 2.96 2.10 -11.02
N ASN A 35 2.37 1.71 -12.16
CA ASN A 35 1.98 0.32 -12.46
C ASN A 35 0.89 -0.28 -11.55
N LEU A 36 0.34 0.47 -10.59
CA LEU A 36 -0.77 0.03 -9.76
C LEU A 36 -2.12 0.38 -10.42
N LYS A 37 -2.89 -0.64 -10.81
CA LYS A 37 -4.18 -0.43 -11.49
C LYS A 37 -5.32 -0.14 -10.51
N VAL A 38 -5.42 1.06 -9.93
CA VAL A 38 -6.46 1.34 -8.89
C VAL A 38 -7.86 1.58 -9.47
N LYS A 39 -7.96 2.23 -10.64
CA LYS A 39 -9.26 2.55 -11.27
C LYS A 39 -9.98 1.29 -11.76
N ASN A 40 -11.31 1.26 -11.60
CA ASN A 40 -12.22 0.24 -12.13
C ASN A 40 -12.07 -1.20 -11.58
N ARG A 41 -11.48 -1.38 -10.39
CA ARG A 41 -11.46 -2.70 -9.74
C ARG A 41 -12.82 -3.06 -9.13
N LYS A 42 -13.32 -4.26 -9.47
CA LYS A 42 -14.42 -4.91 -8.73
C LYS A 42 -13.98 -5.40 -7.35
N VAL A 43 -12.75 -5.90 -7.25
CA VAL A 43 -12.17 -6.43 -6.01
C VAL A 43 -11.15 -5.44 -5.46
N ARG A 44 -11.37 -4.95 -4.23
CA ARG A 44 -10.53 -3.92 -3.59
C ARG A 44 -9.32 -4.49 -2.85
N ASP A 45 -9.02 -5.76 -3.09
CA ASP A 45 -7.85 -6.47 -2.60
C ASP A 45 -6.67 -6.27 -3.56
N TYR A 46 -5.53 -5.96 -2.97
CA TYR A 46 -4.23 -5.83 -3.61
C TYR A 46 -3.44 -7.10 -3.37
N SER A 47 -2.83 -7.62 -4.43
CA SER A 47 -1.94 -8.78 -4.35
C SER A 47 -0.68 -8.44 -3.56
N PRO A 48 0.04 -9.43 -3.00
CA PRO A 48 1.30 -9.18 -2.28
C PRO A 48 2.29 -8.32 -3.07
N LYS A 49 2.40 -8.56 -4.39
CA LYS A 49 3.24 -7.79 -5.32
C LYS A 49 2.80 -6.34 -5.48
N GLU A 50 1.49 -6.07 -5.37
CA GLU A 50 0.96 -4.72 -5.45
C GLU A 50 1.15 -4.00 -4.11
N VAL A 51 0.96 -4.70 -3.01
CA VAL A 51 1.29 -4.19 -1.66
C VAL A 51 2.76 -3.83 -1.55
N GLU A 52 3.65 -4.63 -2.14
CA GLU A 52 5.08 -4.32 -2.27
C GLU A 52 5.32 -3.01 -3.02
N MET A 53 4.71 -2.84 -4.21
CA MET A 53 4.79 -1.60 -4.99
C MET A 53 4.29 -0.39 -4.20
N ILE A 54 3.17 -0.56 -3.48
CA ILE A 54 2.57 0.51 -2.67
C ILE A 54 3.53 0.92 -1.56
N TYR A 55 4.09 -0.04 -0.84
CA TYR A 55 5.01 0.22 0.27
C TYR A 55 6.33 0.81 -0.20
N SER A 56 6.87 0.31 -1.32
CA SER A 56 8.07 0.85 -1.95
C SER A 56 7.88 2.29 -2.45
N HIS A 57 6.69 2.62 -2.99
CA HIS A 57 6.45 3.94 -3.57
C HIS A 57 5.98 5.00 -2.57
N LEU A 58 5.08 4.64 -1.64
CA LEU A 58 4.53 5.58 -0.66
C LEU A 58 5.37 5.67 0.60
N GLY A 59 6.23 4.67 0.86
CA GLY A 59 6.87 4.45 2.16
C GLY A 59 5.84 4.01 3.21
N VAL A 60 6.22 3.15 4.16
CA VAL A 60 5.35 2.83 5.30
C VAL A 60 5.71 3.75 6.46
N PRO A 61 4.76 4.56 6.97
CA PRO A 61 5.05 5.44 8.10
C PRO A 61 5.55 4.63 9.31
N GLY A 62 6.66 5.06 9.89
CA GLY A 62 7.30 4.39 11.03
C GLY A 62 8.10 3.13 10.71
N LYS A 63 8.40 2.87 9.42
CA LYS A 63 9.23 1.74 9.00
C LYS A 63 10.23 2.15 7.91
N GLU A 64 11.50 1.86 8.15
CA GLU A 64 12.58 2.07 7.20
C GLU A 64 12.59 0.91 6.18
N PHE A 65 12.67 1.24 4.90
CA PHE A 65 12.91 0.28 3.82
C PHE A 65 14.37 0.45 3.41
N ASP A 66 15.21 -0.50 3.80
CA ASP A 66 16.58 -0.61 3.33
C ASP A 66 16.53 -1.00 1.85
N GLU A 67 16.98 -0.10 0.98
CA GLU A 67 17.15 -0.34 -0.45
C GLU A 67 18.38 -1.24 -0.59
N ALA A 68 18.17 -2.54 -0.84
CA ALA A 68 19.24 -3.51 -1.04
C ALA A 68 19.86 -3.40 -2.44
#